data_AF-A0A7Y3X4J0-F1
#
_entry.id   AF-A0A7Y3X4J0-F1
#
_cell.length_a   1.000
_cell.length_b   1.000
_cell.length_c   1.000
_cell.angle_alpha   90.00
_cell.angle_beta   90.00
_cell.angle_gamma   90.00
#
_symmetry.space_group_name_H-M   'P 1'
#
loop_
_entity.id
_entity.type
_entity.pdbx_description
1 polymer ?
#
loop_
_entity_poly.entity_id
_entity_poly.type
_entity_poly.pdbx_seq_one_letter_code
_entity_poly.pdbx_strand_id
1 'polypeptide(L)'
;MRWRFVKRSLRESLFSLLFAAVLGLGLTVSLHACQAQTPQAPSNATTVSQSVAPAAISIPPETMAIAASAGAKGLFNPPRGDVRFVVISDLNDYYGATTYPQEVDKGVKLIPFWNPDMVLCSGDMVAGQDPTLTDTRLREMWAAFDKQVAAPIRQMKLPYGFTVGNHDSSSALGVSGKFLFERERNATAEYWNDPAHNPGVAFIDKFEFPFYYTYEFKDIFFLVWDGSSSNIPKEKLAWVEKALASEKAQSAKMRILLGHLPLYSVAVGRNQAGDVMDNAEQLRAMLEKYKVHTYISGHHHTYYPAHRGKMQFLHMGILGSGPRPFIDGTQPPRKAITIVDVKFDSPDLTTYTTYDIQTLQVIENKELPRYVAGMNGLLLRRDVEWSQLTAEERATCENRLGASLCKA
;
A
#
# COMPACT_ATOMS: atom_id res chain seq x y z
N MET A 1 0.98 39.40 48.04
CA MET A 1 -0.32 39.94 48.49
C MET A 1 -1.35 38.83 48.31
N ARG A 2 -1.86 38.25 49.41
CA ARG A 2 -2.77 37.10 49.45
C ARG A 2 -4.20 37.56 49.16
N TRP A 3 -4.96 36.86 48.33
CA TRP A 3 -6.42 36.92 48.34
C TRP A 3 -7.01 35.55 48.63
N ARG A 4 -7.80 35.52 49.71
CA ARG A 4 -8.52 34.36 50.27
C ARG A 4 -9.95 34.33 49.71
N PHE A 5 -10.43 33.11 49.53
CA PHE A 5 -11.81 32.60 49.68
C PHE A 5 -12.95 33.58 50.00
N VAL A 6 -14.09 33.40 49.31
CA VAL A 6 -15.41 33.21 49.95
C VAL A 6 -16.25 32.22 49.14
N LYS A 7 -16.67 31.13 49.80
CA LYS A 7 -17.81 30.27 49.44
C LYS A 7 -19.11 30.94 49.90
N ARG A 8 -20.21 30.76 49.17
CA ARG A 8 -21.57 30.82 49.74
C ARG A 8 -22.45 29.75 49.10
N SER A 9 -23.21 29.07 49.94
CA SER A 9 -24.08 27.93 49.64
C SER A 9 -25.55 28.25 49.90
N LEU A 10 -26.40 27.41 49.31
CA LEU A 10 -27.61 26.75 49.86
C LEU A 10 -29.00 27.40 49.72
N ARG A 11 -29.95 26.46 49.48
CA ARG A 11 -31.44 26.39 49.60
C ARG A 11 -32.23 26.65 48.31
N GLU A 12 -32.91 25.67 47.70
CA GLU A 12 -34.00 24.73 48.09
C GLU A 12 -35.42 25.33 48.05
N SER A 13 -36.28 24.78 47.16
CA SER A 13 -37.73 24.43 47.32
C SER A 13 -38.30 24.08 45.93
N LEU A 14 -38.63 22.84 45.53
CA LEU A 14 -39.74 21.90 45.85
C LEU A 14 -41.15 22.26 45.29
N PHE A 15 -41.86 21.20 44.84
CA PHE A 15 -43.29 21.04 44.44
C PHE A 15 -43.67 21.35 42.96
N SER A 16 -44.40 20.52 42.18
CA SER A 16 -45.33 19.39 42.48
C SER A 16 -45.49 18.42 41.29
N LEU A 17 -45.82 17.17 41.63
CA LEU A 17 -46.36 16.07 40.80
C LEU A 17 -47.90 15.95 41.00
N LEU A 18 -48.55 15.05 40.21
CA LEU A 18 -49.90 14.42 40.33
C LEU A 18 -50.99 14.92 39.33
N PHE A 19 -51.87 14.10 38.71
CA PHE A 19 -52.06 12.64 38.52
C PHE A 19 -53.23 12.38 37.51
N ALA A 20 -53.19 11.24 36.81
CA ALA A 20 -54.25 10.29 36.37
C ALA A 20 -55.61 10.67 35.70
N ALA A 21 -55.80 10.07 34.51
CA ALA A 21 -56.83 9.11 34.00
C ALA A 21 -58.33 9.18 34.39
N VAL A 22 -59.23 8.88 33.41
CA VAL A 22 -60.30 7.83 33.44
C VAL A 22 -61.00 7.66 32.05
N LEU A 23 -61.53 6.45 31.84
CA LEU A 23 -62.11 5.73 30.68
C LEU A 23 -63.37 6.27 29.96
N GLY A 24 -63.66 5.72 28.77
CA GLY A 24 -65.05 5.52 28.27
C GLY A 24 -65.24 5.00 26.83
N LEU A 25 -65.51 3.69 26.70
CA LEU A 25 -65.99 2.81 25.59
C LEU A 25 -66.49 3.34 24.22
N GLY A 26 -66.23 2.52 23.19
CA GLY A 26 -67.06 2.33 21.99
C GLY A 26 -66.64 1.12 21.14
N LEU A 27 -67.49 0.08 21.07
CA LEU A 27 -67.33 -1.15 20.28
C LEU A 27 -67.34 -0.91 18.76
N THR A 28 -66.57 -1.70 18.00
CA THR A 28 -67.06 -2.43 16.82
C THR A 28 -66.21 -3.68 16.55
N VAL A 29 -66.91 -4.79 16.31
CA VAL A 29 -66.37 -6.12 15.98
C VAL A 29 -66.39 -6.28 14.46
N SER A 30 -65.26 -6.65 13.88
CA SER A 30 -65.18 -7.23 12.53
C SER A 30 -64.16 -8.36 12.54
N LEU A 31 -64.66 -9.60 12.58
CA LEU A 31 -63.90 -10.83 12.39
C LEU A 31 -63.40 -10.91 10.94
N HIS A 32 -62.09 -11.04 10.72
CA HIS A 32 -61.54 -11.65 9.51
C HIS A 32 -60.39 -12.58 9.90
N ALA A 33 -60.47 -13.82 9.42
CA ALA A 33 -59.58 -14.92 9.74
C ALA A 33 -58.16 -14.69 9.23
N CYS A 34 -57.16 -14.79 10.11
CA CYS A 34 -55.77 -14.98 9.73
C CYS A 34 -55.36 -16.42 10.06
N GLN A 35 -55.11 -17.21 9.02
CA GLN A 35 -54.36 -18.46 9.12
C GLN A 35 -52.96 -18.14 9.65
N ALA A 36 -52.52 -18.89 10.65
CA ALA A 36 -51.14 -18.86 11.12
C ALA A 36 -50.23 -19.46 10.03
N GLN A 37 -49.48 -18.60 9.34
CA GLN A 37 -48.32 -19.03 8.56
C GLN A 37 -47.10 -19.07 9.48
N THR A 38 -46.56 -20.27 9.67
CA THR A 38 -45.20 -20.50 10.18
C THR A 38 -44.18 -19.71 9.36
N PRO A 39 -43.22 -19.00 9.98
CA PRO A 39 -42.15 -18.34 9.24
C PRO A 39 -41.24 -19.39 8.60
N GLN A 40 -41.33 -19.55 7.27
CA GLN A 40 -40.30 -20.23 6.49
C GLN A 40 -39.07 -19.32 6.43
N ALA A 41 -37.95 -19.80 6.95
CA ALA A 41 -36.66 -19.16 6.77
C ALA A 41 -36.33 -19.07 5.27
N PRO A 42 -35.86 -17.92 4.76
CA PRO A 42 -35.38 -17.85 3.40
C PRO A 42 -34.09 -18.66 3.28
N SER A 43 -34.20 -19.83 2.63
CA SER A 43 -33.08 -20.61 2.10
C SER A 43 -32.46 -19.85 0.93
N ASN A 44 -31.75 -18.76 1.22
CA ASN A 44 -30.81 -18.19 0.27
C ASN A 44 -29.56 -19.08 0.29
N ALA A 45 -29.62 -20.17 -0.46
CA ALA A 45 -28.43 -20.84 -0.93
C ALA A 45 -27.70 -19.82 -1.84
N THR A 46 -26.74 -19.10 -1.25
CA THR A 46 -25.82 -18.25 -1.99
C THR A 46 -25.06 -19.15 -2.94
N THR A 47 -25.49 -19.15 -4.21
CA THR A 47 -24.75 -19.79 -5.28
C THR A 47 -23.38 -19.12 -5.31
N VAL A 48 -22.36 -19.86 -4.87
CA VAL A 48 -20.96 -19.45 -5.00
C VAL A 48 -20.73 -19.25 -6.50
N SER A 49 -20.68 -17.98 -6.92
CA SER A 49 -20.30 -17.62 -8.28
C SER A 49 -18.87 -18.11 -8.46
N GLN A 50 -18.72 -19.26 -9.11
CA GLN A 50 -17.42 -19.75 -9.56
C GLN A 50 -16.78 -18.61 -10.35
N SER A 51 -15.64 -18.11 -9.88
CA SER A 51 -14.91 -17.04 -10.52
C SER A 51 -14.45 -17.54 -11.89
N VAL A 52 -15.10 -17.07 -12.94
CA VAL A 52 -14.62 -17.26 -14.31
C VAL A 52 -13.20 -16.68 -14.37
N ALA A 53 -12.23 -17.47 -14.81
CA ALA A 53 -10.87 -17.00 -15.00
C ALA A 53 -10.91 -15.74 -15.88
N PRO A 54 -10.20 -14.65 -15.51
CA PRO A 54 -10.25 -13.43 -16.31
C PRO A 54 -9.84 -13.73 -17.75
N ALA A 55 -10.57 -13.15 -18.70
CA ALA A 55 -10.20 -13.24 -20.11
C ALA A 55 -8.75 -12.75 -20.26
N ALA A 56 -7.90 -13.58 -20.90
CA ALA A 56 -6.50 -13.26 -21.06
C ALA A 56 -6.33 -11.92 -21.78
N ILE A 57 -5.44 -11.07 -21.27
CA ILE A 57 -5.10 -9.80 -21.91
C ILE A 57 -4.46 -10.13 -23.26
N SER A 58 -4.97 -9.53 -24.34
CA SER A 58 -4.33 -9.64 -25.66
C SER A 58 -2.91 -9.12 -25.56
N ILE A 59 -1.93 -9.88 -26.05
CA ILE A 59 -0.51 -9.49 -25.99
C ILE A 59 -0.18 -8.71 -27.26
N PRO A 60 0.10 -7.39 -27.18
CA PRO A 60 0.48 -6.59 -28.33
C PRO A 60 1.76 -7.08 -29.03
N PRO A 61 1.93 -6.86 -30.35
CA PRO A 61 3.17 -7.20 -31.05
C PRO A 61 4.42 -6.53 -30.45
N GLU A 62 4.29 -5.31 -29.95
CA GLU A 62 5.37 -4.59 -29.25
C GLU A 62 5.79 -5.30 -27.95
N THR A 63 4.83 -5.83 -27.18
CA THR A 63 5.11 -6.63 -25.98
C THR A 63 5.89 -7.90 -26.34
N MET A 64 5.50 -8.58 -27.41
CA MET A 64 6.22 -9.76 -27.92
C MET A 64 7.64 -9.41 -28.37
N ALA A 65 7.81 -8.27 -29.04
CA ALA A 65 9.13 -7.79 -29.47
C ALA A 65 10.05 -7.47 -28.28
N ILE A 66 9.53 -6.82 -27.23
CA ILE A 66 10.29 -6.55 -26.01
C ILE A 66 10.63 -7.87 -25.30
N ALA A 67 9.67 -8.79 -25.15
CA ALA A 67 9.91 -10.08 -24.50
C ALA A 67 10.97 -10.93 -25.25
N ALA A 68 10.99 -10.87 -26.58
CA ALA A 68 12.00 -11.53 -27.41
C ALA A 68 13.42 -10.93 -27.24
N SER A 69 13.54 -9.69 -26.74
CA SER A 69 14.84 -9.06 -26.47
C SER A 69 15.58 -9.61 -25.24
N ALA A 70 14.92 -10.43 -24.40
CA ALA A 70 15.49 -11.02 -23.18
C ALA A 70 16.58 -12.10 -23.41
N GLY A 71 17.09 -12.21 -24.65
CA GLY A 71 18.13 -13.16 -25.04
C GLY A 71 17.60 -14.57 -25.32
N ALA A 72 18.52 -15.51 -25.52
CA ALA A 72 18.20 -16.85 -26.04
C ALA A 72 17.24 -17.69 -25.17
N LYS A 73 17.17 -17.40 -23.86
CA LYS A 73 16.25 -18.09 -22.94
C LYS A 73 14.84 -17.49 -22.94
N GLY A 74 14.65 -16.34 -23.57
CA GLY A 74 13.41 -15.57 -23.54
C GLY A 74 13.14 -14.94 -22.18
N LEU A 75 12.11 -14.07 -22.13
CA LEU A 75 11.62 -13.51 -20.88
C LEU A 75 10.95 -14.62 -20.06
N PHE A 76 11.46 -14.88 -18.87
CA PHE A 76 10.88 -15.89 -17.98
C PHE A 76 9.46 -15.49 -17.58
N ASN A 77 8.50 -16.41 -17.61
CA ASN A 77 7.13 -16.21 -17.10
C ASN A 77 6.88 -17.17 -15.93
N PRO A 78 6.73 -16.67 -14.69
CA PRO A 78 6.57 -17.54 -13.52
C PRO A 78 5.24 -18.30 -13.56
N PRO A 79 5.13 -19.43 -12.86
CA PRO A 79 3.84 -20.10 -12.65
C PRO A 79 2.84 -19.16 -11.97
N ARG A 80 1.63 -19.07 -12.52
CA ARG A 80 0.58 -18.22 -11.96
C ARG A 80 0.04 -18.79 -10.66
N GLY A 81 -0.17 -17.92 -9.66
CA GLY A 81 -1.00 -18.20 -8.49
C GLY A 81 -2.50 -17.96 -8.74
N ASP A 82 -3.28 -17.93 -7.66
CA ASP A 82 -4.71 -17.61 -7.67
C ASP A 82 -4.97 -16.16 -8.07
N VAL A 83 -4.08 -15.26 -7.64
CA VAL A 83 -4.09 -13.83 -7.97
C VAL A 83 -2.68 -13.40 -8.36
N ARG A 84 -2.55 -12.64 -9.44
CA ARG A 84 -1.27 -12.08 -9.90
C ARG A 84 -1.29 -10.57 -9.94
N PHE A 85 -0.26 -9.95 -9.39
CA PHE A 85 0.00 -8.53 -9.50
C PHE A 85 1.27 -8.26 -10.30
N VAL A 86 1.25 -7.22 -11.13
CA VAL A 86 2.48 -6.51 -11.51
C VAL A 86 2.62 -5.34 -10.54
N VAL A 87 3.77 -5.21 -9.89
CA VAL A 87 4.07 -4.12 -8.96
C VAL A 87 5.14 -3.23 -9.59
N ILE A 88 4.86 -1.93 -9.67
CA ILE A 88 5.75 -0.89 -10.19
C ILE A 88 5.97 0.18 -9.12
N SER A 89 7.08 0.93 -9.19
CA SER A 89 7.34 1.99 -8.21
C SER A 89 8.35 3.00 -8.74
N ASP A 90 8.32 4.20 -8.15
CA ASP A 90 9.32 5.25 -8.32
C ASP A 90 9.53 5.53 -9.82
N LEU A 91 8.46 5.92 -10.51
CA LEU A 91 8.45 6.02 -11.98
C LEU A 91 9.16 7.29 -12.46
N ASN A 92 9.21 8.30 -11.61
CA ASN A 92 9.58 9.65 -11.96
C ASN A 92 11.08 9.83 -12.33
N ASP A 93 11.37 11.00 -12.88
CA ASP A 93 12.73 11.43 -13.24
C ASP A 93 13.14 12.63 -12.37
N TYR A 94 13.69 13.69 -12.94
CA TYR A 94 13.99 14.93 -12.23
C TYR A 94 12.72 15.73 -11.88
N TYR A 95 12.84 16.65 -10.90
CA TYR A 95 11.72 17.49 -10.47
C TYR A 95 11.07 18.26 -11.63
N GLY A 96 9.75 18.22 -11.69
CA GLY A 96 9.00 18.85 -12.76
C GLY A 96 9.02 18.07 -14.08
N ALA A 97 9.59 16.87 -14.19
CA ALA A 97 9.62 16.14 -15.45
C ALA A 97 8.22 15.80 -15.98
N THR A 98 8.02 15.97 -17.30
CA THR A 98 6.79 15.61 -18.03
C THR A 98 7.04 14.48 -19.04
N THR A 99 8.10 13.73 -18.81
CA THR A 99 8.57 12.60 -19.60
C THR A 99 9.12 11.55 -18.66
N TYR A 100 9.10 10.29 -19.09
CA TYR A 100 9.61 9.19 -18.28
C TYR A 100 10.81 8.53 -18.96
N PRO A 101 11.74 7.93 -18.18
CA PRO A 101 12.79 7.08 -18.72
C PRO A 101 12.20 5.91 -19.52
N GLN A 102 12.94 5.43 -20.52
CA GLN A 102 12.52 4.32 -21.38
C GLN A 102 12.13 3.04 -20.61
N GLU A 103 12.72 2.83 -19.42
CA GLU A 103 12.42 1.66 -18.60
C GLU A 103 10.99 1.67 -18.04
N VAL A 104 10.39 2.86 -17.86
CA VAL A 104 8.99 2.98 -17.46
C VAL A 104 8.08 2.55 -18.60
N ASP A 105 8.30 3.06 -19.81
CA ASP A 105 7.57 2.66 -21.03
C ASP A 105 7.73 1.16 -21.29
N LYS A 106 8.95 0.63 -21.18
CA LYS A 106 9.25 -0.80 -21.31
C LYS A 106 8.50 -1.64 -20.27
N GLY A 107 8.48 -1.19 -19.01
CA GLY A 107 7.76 -1.86 -17.92
C GLY A 107 6.25 -1.92 -18.17
N VAL A 108 5.65 -0.79 -18.55
CA VAL A 108 4.21 -0.70 -18.86
C VAL A 108 3.85 -1.59 -20.06
N LYS A 109 4.64 -1.55 -21.14
CA LYS A 109 4.41 -2.39 -22.33
C LYS A 109 4.58 -3.88 -22.09
N LEU A 110 5.31 -4.29 -21.05
CA LEU A 110 5.46 -5.70 -20.68
C LEU A 110 4.32 -6.22 -19.80
N ILE A 111 3.48 -5.36 -19.21
CA ILE A 111 2.35 -5.79 -18.36
C ILE A 111 1.50 -6.91 -18.98
N PRO A 112 1.06 -6.84 -20.26
CA PRO A 112 0.27 -7.91 -20.88
C PRO A 112 0.96 -9.28 -20.88
N PHE A 113 2.29 -9.34 -20.95
CA PHE A 113 3.05 -10.59 -21.01
C PHE A 113 2.81 -11.46 -19.77
N TRP A 114 2.78 -10.84 -18.59
CA TRP A 114 2.55 -11.55 -17.33
C TRP A 114 1.06 -11.80 -17.04
N ASN A 115 0.16 -11.21 -17.83
CA ASN A 115 -1.29 -11.32 -17.73
C ASN A 115 -1.82 -11.09 -16.29
N PRO A 116 -1.46 -10.00 -15.59
CA PRO A 116 -1.86 -9.81 -14.19
C PRO A 116 -3.36 -9.59 -14.03
N ASP A 117 -3.84 -9.71 -12.80
CA ASP A 117 -5.21 -9.35 -12.42
C ASP A 117 -5.35 -7.87 -12.03
N MET A 118 -4.28 -7.27 -11.52
CA MET A 118 -4.22 -5.87 -11.08
C MET A 118 -2.77 -5.38 -11.14
N VAL A 119 -2.59 -4.07 -11.36
CA VAL A 119 -1.29 -3.40 -11.20
C VAL A 119 -1.28 -2.68 -9.86
N LEU A 120 -0.17 -2.81 -9.13
CA LEU A 120 0.08 -2.10 -7.88
C LEU A 120 1.19 -1.06 -8.07
N CYS A 121 1.08 0.10 -7.43
CA CYS A 121 2.12 1.11 -7.42
C CYS A 121 2.44 1.62 -6.02
N SER A 122 3.70 1.57 -5.61
CA SER A 122 4.16 2.06 -4.30
C SER A 122 4.62 3.52 -4.31
N GLY A 123 4.12 4.35 -5.23
CA GLY A 123 4.29 5.81 -5.22
C GLY A 123 5.41 6.34 -6.11
N ASP A 124 5.60 7.66 -6.05
CA ASP A 124 6.54 8.45 -6.85
C ASP A 124 6.29 8.31 -8.35
N MET A 125 5.02 8.50 -8.72
CA MET A 125 4.52 8.51 -10.09
C MET A 125 4.96 9.77 -10.83
N VAL A 126 4.98 10.94 -10.18
CA VAL A 126 5.48 12.22 -10.71
C VAL A 126 6.57 12.80 -9.80
N ALA A 127 7.30 13.82 -10.27
CA ALA A 127 8.42 14.44 -9.53
C ALA A 127 8.10 15.86 -9.01
N GLY A 128 7.07 16.00 -8.18
CA GLY A 128 6.46 17.29 -7.79
C GLY A 128 7.11 18.02 -6.62
N GLN A 129 7.93 17.38 -5.79
CA GLN A 129 8.45 17.91 -4.52
C GLN A 129 9.50 19.04 -4.66
N ASP A 130 9.15 20.09 -5.41
CA ASP A 130 9.93 21.29 -5.63
C ASP A 130 9.00 22.51 -5.51
N PRO A 131 9.19 23.36 -4.46
CA PRO A 131 8.27 24.47 -4.17
C PRO A 131 8.29 25.57 -5.24
N THR A 132 9.22 25.52 -6.20
CA THR A 132 9.29 26.46 -7.32
C THR A 132 8.34 26.09 -8.46
N LEU A 133 7.78 24.86 -8.46
CA LEU A 133 6.84 24.42 -9.49
C LEU A 133 5.51 25.17 -9.42
N THR A 134 4.94 25.40 -10.60
CA THR A 134 3.63 26.05 -10.78
C THR A 134 2.51 25.01 -10.85
N ASP A 135 1.29 25.41 -10.52
CA ASP A 135 0.11 24.54 -10.65
C ASP A 135 -0.05 24.00 -12.09
N THR A 136 0.26 24.83 -13.09
CA THR A 136 0.27 24.41 -14.50
C THR A 136 1.26 23.28 -14.72
N ARG A 137 2.49 23.41 -14.20
CA ARG A 137 3.51 22.36 -14.37
C ARG A 137 3.12 21.07 -13.66
N LEU A 138 2.56 21.17 -12.45
CA LEU A 138 2.06 20.00 -11.72
C LEU A 138 0.97 19.26 -12.51
N ARG A 139 0.02 19.98 -13.13
CA ARG A 139 -0.98 19.37 -14.02
C ARG A 139 -0.36 18.74 -15.26
N GLU A 140 0.63 19.36 -15.88
CA GLU A 140 1.35 18.77 -17.02
C GLU A 140 2.04 17.46 -16.64
N MET A 141 2.59 17.36 -15.42
CA MET A 141 3.22 16.14 -14.93
C MET A 141 2.20 15.02 -14.75
N TRP A 142 1.05 15.31 -14.13
CA TRP A 142 -0.04 14.34 -14.01
C TRP A 142 -0.62 13.94 -15.36
N ALA A 143 -0.72 14.85 -16.33
CA ALA A 143 -1.12 14.53 -17.70
C ALA A 143 -0.09 13.62 -18.41
N ALA A 144 1.21 13.82 -18.16
CA ALA A 144 2.26 12.95 -18.68
C ALA A 144 2.20 11.55 -18.06
N PHE A 145 2.01 11.46 -16.73
CA PHE A 145 1.76 10.21 -16.03
C PHE A 145 0.57 9.46 -16.62
N ASP A 146 -0.55 10.16 -16.81
CA ASP A 146 -1.77 9.56 -17.34
C ASP A 146 -1.52 8.97 -18.73
N LYS A 147 -0.93 9.75 -19.63
CA LYS A 147 -0.64 9.33 -20.99
C LYS A 147 0.27 8.11 -21.07
N GLN A 148 1.31 8.08 -20.24
CA GLN A 148 2.39 7.09 -20.38
C GLN A 148 2.19 5.83 -19.53
N VAL A 149 1.44 5.93 -18.42
CA VAL A 149 1.32 4.84 -17.44
C VAL A 149 -0.14 4.50 -17.17
N ALA A 150 -0.92 5.44 -16.64
CA ALA A 150 -2.24 5.12 -16.10
C ALA A 150 -3.27 4.81 -17.21
N ALA A 151 -3.31 5.58 -18.30
CA ALA A 151 -4.22 5.35 -19.41
C ALA A 151 -3.96 4.01 -20.12
N PRO A 152 -2.71 3.60 -20.43
CA PRO A 152 -2.44 2.25 -20.92
C PRO A 152 -2.97 1.14 -19.99
N ILE A 153 -2.79 1.28 -18.67
CA ILE A 153 -3.30 0.32 -17.69
C ILE A 153 -4.84 0.27 -17.69
N ARG A 154 -5.51 1.43 -17.75
CA ARG A 154 -6.98 1.50 -17.88
C ARG A 154 -7.47 0.90 -19.20
N GLN A 155 -6.76 1.09 -20.30
CA GLN A 155 -7.08 0.49 -21.61
C GLN A 155 -6.99 -1.04 -21.57
N MET A 156 -6.06 -1.60 -20.79
CA MET A 156 -5.99 -3.03 -20.49
C MET A 156 -7.09 -3.52 -19.53
N LYS A 157 -7.94 -2.62 -19.02
CA LYS A 157 -9.01 -2.88 -18.05
C LYS A 157 -8.50 -3.49 -16.74
N LEU A 158 -7.28 -3.14 -16.36
CA LEU A 158 -6.68 -3.56 -15.10
C LEU A 158 -6.98 -2.53 -14.00
N PRO A 159 -7.46 -2.96 -12.82
CA PRO A 159 -7.43 -2.11 -11.64
C PRO A 159 -6.00 -1.65 -11.32
N TYR A 160 -5.89 -0.45 -10.76
CA TYR A 160 -4.64 0.19 -10.38
C TYR A 160 -4.68 0.57 -8.90
N GLY A 161 -4.12 -0.29 -8.05
CA GLY A 161 -3.97 -0.01 -6.63
C GLY A 161 -2.70 0.78 -6.37
N PHE A 162 -2.77 1.96 -5.78
CA PHE A 162 -1.60 2.81 -5.60
C PHE A 162 -1.49 3.39 -4.19
N THR A 163 -0.32 3.96 -3.89
CA THR A 163 -0.11 4.94 -2.82
C THR A 163 0.56 6.15 -3.42
N VAL A 164 0.47 7.30 -2.76
CA VAL A 164 1.28 8.47 -3.13
C VAL A 164 2.66 8.38 -2.48
N GLY A 165 3.67 8.89 -3.17
CA GLY A 165 5.02 9.08 -2.66
C GLY A 165 5.37 10.53 -2.31
N ASN A 166 6.58 10.75 -1.79
CA ASN A 166 7.00 12.10 -1.40
C ASN A 166 7.13 13.02 -2.61
N HIS A 167 7.50 12.48 -3.76
CA HIS A 167 7.54 13.26 -4.98
C HIS A 167 6.14 13.55 -5.54
N ASP A 168 5.14 12.70 -5.30
CA ASP A 168 3.78 12.97 -5.74
C ASP A 168 3.13 14.08 -4.93
N SER A 169 3.20 13.96 -3.60
CA SER A 169 2.39 14.76 -2.68
C SER A 169 2.84 14.69 -1.22
N SER A 170 4.13 14.93 -0.94
CA SER A 170 4.69 14.76 0.42
C SER A 170 3.82 15.36 1.54
N SER A 171 3.57 14.56 2.57
CA SER A 171 2.89 14.95 3.80
C SER A 171 3.79 15.69 4.80
N ALA A 172 5.03 16.03 4.41
CA ALA A 172 5.96 16.77 5.26
C ALA A 172 5.37 18.12 5.69
N LEU A 173 5.46 18.41 6.99
CA LEU A 173 4.93 19.63 7.60
C LEU A 173 6.04 20.67 7.81
N GLY A 174 5.70 21.93 7.57
CA GLY A 174 6.55 23.06 7.91
C GLY A 174 6.40 23.47 9.38
N VAL A 175 7.17 24.46 9.80
CA VAL A 175 7.19 24.98 11.18
C VAL A 175 5.84 25.47 11.69
N SER A 176 4.93 25.85 10.78
CA SER A 176 3.57 26.30 11.09
C SER A 176 2.55 25.16 11.23
N GLY A 177 2.97 23.90 11.06
CA GLY A 177 2.09 22.73 11.05
C GLY A 177 1.27 22.55 9.76
N LYS A 178 1.58 23.32 8.71
CA LYS A 178 0.99 23.18 7.37
C LYS A 178 1.87 22.32 6.48
N PHE A 179 1.30 21.68 5.46
CA PHE A 179 2.07 20.95 4.45
C PHE A 179 3.06 21.88 3.75
N LEU A 180 4.30 21.41 3.60
CA LEU A 180 5.33 22.10 2.80
C LEU A 180 5.00 22.08 1.30
N PHE A 181 4.34 21.02 0.86
CA PHE A 181 4.05 20.72 -0.55
C PHE A 181 2.53 20.69 -0.82
N GLU A 182 1.82 21.71 -0.32
CA GLU A 182 0.36 21.79 -0.41
C GLU A 182 -0.16 21.83 -1.87
N ARG A 183 0.58 22.46 -2.80
CA ARG A 183 0.19 22.51 -4.22
C ARG A 183 0.22 21.14 -4.88
N GLU A 184 1.24 20.35 -4.57
CA GLU A 184 1.45 18.98 -5.02
C GLU A 184 0.34 18.08 -4.49
N ARG A 185 -0.02 18.23 -3.21
CA ARG A 185 -1.17 17.53 -2.62
C ARG A 185 -2.48 17.90 -3.31
N ASN A 186 -2.70 19.18 -3.60
CA ASN A 186 -3.89 19.64 -4.31
C ASN A 186 -3.94 19.08 -5.74
N ALA A 187 -2.84 19.13 -6.50
CA ALA A 187 -2.77 18.59 -7.85
C ALA A 187 -2.98 17.07 -7.89
N THR A 188 -2.44 16.35 -6.90
CA THR A 188 -2.65 14.90 -6.74
C THR A 188 -4.10 14.57 -6.45
N ALA A 189 -4.74 15.31 -5.52
CA ALA A 189 -6.16 15.15 -5.23
C ALA A 189 -7.04 15.51 -6.43
N GLU A 190 -6.71 16.59 -7.17
CA GLU A 190 -7.38 17.00 -8.40
C GLU A 190 -7.35 15.87 -9.44
N TYR A 191 -6.16 15.30 -9.71
CA TYR A 191 -5.99 14.20 -10.66
C TYR A 191 -6.82 12.98 -10.28
N TRP A 192 -6.68 12.47 -9.05
CA TRP A 192 -7.30 11.20 -8.65
C TRP A 192 -8.81 11.30 -8.40
N ASN A 193 -9.34 12.48 -8.05
CA ASN A 193 -10.77 12.67 -7.87
C ASN A 193 -11.53 12.93 -9.18
N ASP A 194 -10.82 13.15 -10.29
CA ASP A 194 -11.45 13.19 -11.61
C ASP A 194 -11.99 11.80 -11.98
N PRO A 195 -13.30 11.65 -12.27
CA PRO A 195 -13.89 10.39 -12.71
C PRO A 195 -13.20 9.75 -13.93
N ALA A 196 -12.56 10.54 -14.79
CA ALA A 196 -11.79 10.05 -15.94
C ALA A 196 -10.52 9.27 -15.54
N HIS A 197 -10.01 9.49 -14.33
CA HIS A 197 -8.82 8.84 -13.78
C HIS A 197 -9.17 7.77 -12.73
N ASN A 198 -10.39 7.23 -12.75
CA ASN A 198 -10.82 6.19 -11.83
C ASN A 198 -9.84 4.99 -11.83
N PRO A 199 -9.25 4.61 -10.67
CA PRO A 199 -8.29 3.51 -10.57
C PRO A 199 -8.91 2.12 -10.75
N GLY A 200 -10.24 2.00 -10.81
CA GLY A 200 -10.93 0.73 -11.05
C GLY A 200 -10.88 -0.26 -9.88
N VAL A 201 -10.44 0.17 -8.69
CA VAL A 201 -10.45 -0.66 -7.47
C VAL A 201 -11.84 -0.66 -6.80
N ALA A 202 -12.20 -1.76 -6.15
CA ALA A 202 -13.44 -1.86 -5.38
C ALA A 202 -13.24 -1.29 -3.97
N PHE A 203 -13.45 0.03 -3.84
CA PHE A 203 -13.31 0.74 -2.56
C PHE A 203 -14.20 0.16 -1.46
N ILE A 204 -13.62 -0.01 -0.27
CA ILE A 204 -14.34 -0.32 0.97
C ILE A 204 -14.57 0.99 1.75
N ASP A 205 -13.52 1.80 1.90
CA ASP A 205 -13.57 3.10 2.58
C ASP A 205 -12.68 4.11 1.83
N LYS A 206 -13.23 5.30 1.54
CA LYS A 206 -12.57 6.41 0.85
C LYS A 206 -12.14 7.54 1.80
N PHE A 207 -11.95 7.24 3.09
CA PHE A 207 -11.68 8.17 4.19
C PHE A 207 -11.03 9.51 3.78
N GLU A 208 -9.84 9.47 3.18
CA GLU A 208 -9.18 10.64 2.60
C GLU A 208 -8.50 10.29 1.27
N PHE A 209 -9.22 9.65 0.37
CA PHE A 209 -8.71 9.32 -0.96
C PHE A 209 -8.19 10.60 -1.67
N PRO A 210 -6.98 10.59 -2.26
CA PRO A 210 -6.11 9.45 -2.58
C PRO A 210 -5.03 9.09 -1.53
N PHE A 211 -5.10 9.64 -0.33
CA PHE A 211 -4.05 9.55 0.69
C PHE A 211 -4.26 8.40 1.69
N TYR A 212 -5.50 8.19 2.14
CA TYR A 212 -5.86 7.09 3.04
C TYR A 212 -7.16 6.46 2.58
N TYR A 213 -7.11 5.18 2.22
CA TYR A 213 -8.28 4.45 1.75
C TYR A 213 -8.07 2.94 1.82
N THR A 214 -9.15 2.19 1.65
CA THR A 214 -9.13 0.72 1.61
C THR A 214 -9.95 0.21 0.44
N TYR A 215 -9.57 -0.95 -0.07
CA TYR A 215 -10.29 -1.64 -1.14
C TYR A 215 -10.12 -3.16 -1.02
N GLU A 216 -11.02 -3.91 -1.66
CA GLU A 216 -10.90 -5.36 -1.80
C GLU A 216 -10.62 -5.75 -3.24
N PHE A 217 -9.88 -6.84 -3.41
CA PHE A 217 -9.72 -7.49 -4.70
C PHE A 217 -9.49 -8.99 -4.51
N LYS A 218 -10.38 -9.83 -5.05
CA LYS A 218 -10.30 -11.30 -4.98
C LYS A 218 -9.96 -11.85 -3.58
N ASP A 219 -10.77 -11.51 -2.57
CA ASP A 219 -10.58 -11.88 -1.15
C ASP A 219 -9.32 -11.33 -0.46
N ILE A 220 -8.62 -10.39 -1.09
CA ILE A 220 -7.47 -9.68 -0.51
C ILE A 220 -7.93 -8.29 -0.10
N PHE A 221 -7.67 -7.93 1.16
CA PHE A 221 -7.90 -6.59 1.68
C PHE A 221 -6.64 -5.74 1.50
N PHE A 222 -6.82 -4.56 0.93
CA PHE A 222 -5.76 -3.58 0.75
C PHE A 222 -6.03 -2.37 1.62
N LEU A 223 -5.01 -1.94 2.36
CA LEU A 223 -4.96 -0.66 3.02
C LEU A 223 -3.91 0.20 2.34
N VAL A 224 -4.26 1.45 2.06
CA VAL A 224 -3.34 2.47 1.58
C VAL A 224 -3.23 3.54 2.66
N TRP A 225 -2.00 3.89 3.01
CA TRP A 225 -1.72 4.98 3.92
C TRP A 225 -0.78 6.01 3.27
N ASP A 226 -0.89 7.26 3.71
CA ASP A 226 0.02 8.29 3.24
C ASP A 226 1.37 8.18 3.96
N GLY A 227 2.21 7.31 3.43
CA GLY A 227 3.61 7.15 3.82
C GLY A 227 4.55 8.04 3.01
N SER A 228 4.12 9.22 2.55
CA SER A 228 4.97 10.16 1.77
C SER A 228 5.85 11.08 2.63
N SER A 229 5.84 10.88 3.96
CA SER A 229 6.80 11.39 4.93
C SER A 229 6.91 10.42 6.11
N SER A 230 7.89 10.62 6.99
CA SER A 230 8.23 9.63 8.03
C SER A 230 7.22 9.49 9.16
N ASN A 231 6.24 10.39 9.24
CA ASN A 231 5.28 10.46 10.33
C ASN A 231 3.84 10.27 9.84
N ILE A 232 3.10 9.39 10.51
CA ILE A 232 1.64 9.27 10.33
C ILE A 232 0.97 9.85 11.59
N PRO A 233 0.09 10.86 11.44
CA PRO A 233 -0.62 11.44 12.57
C PRO A 233 -1.45 10.40 13.35
N LYS A 234 -1.60 10.61 14.66
CA LYS A 234 -2.24 9.63 15.56
C LYS A 234 -3.68 9.33 15.17
N GLU A 235 -4.43 10.33 14.73
CA GLU A 235 -5.81 10.18 14.28
C GLU A 235 -5.91 9.35 12.99
N LYS A 236 -4.90 9.43 12.10
CA LYS A 236 -4.82 8.58 10.91
C LYS A 236 -4.47 7.15 11.28
N LEU A 237 -3.54 6.94 12.22
CA LEU A 237 -3.25 5.61 12.76
C LEU A 237 -4.46 4.97 13.46
N ALA A 238 -5.28 5.76 14.16
CA ALA A 238 -6.53 5.28 14.75
C ALA A 238 -7.52 4.80 13.68
N TRP A 239 -7.62 5.51 12.54
CA TRP A 239 -8.39 5.04 11.39
C TRP A 239 -7.79 3.76 10.79
N VAL A 240 -6.46 3.68 10.63
CA VAL A 240 -5.78 2.47 10.12
C VAL A 240 -6.10 1.25 10.99
N GLU A 241 -5.97 1.36 12.31
CA GLU A 241 -6.30 0.25 13.22
C GLU A 241 -7.78 -0.13 13.15
N LYS A 242 -8.69 0.85 13.04
CA LYS A 242 -10.14 0.59 12.86
C LYS A 242 -10.42 -0.13 11.55
N ALA A 243 -9.80 0.29 10.45
CA ALA A 243 -9.97 -0.32 9.14
C ALA A 243 -9.45 -1.76 9.12
N LEU A 244 -8.28 -1.99 9.70
CA LEU A 244 -7.69 -3.32 9.86
C LEU A 244 -8.50 -4.22 10.80
N ALA A 245 -9.15 -3.67 11.82
CA ALA A 245 -10.04 -4.40 12.73
C ALA A 245 -11.41 -4.74 12.13
N SER A 246 -11.78 -4.16 10.97
CA SER A 246 -13.09 -4.35 10.36
C SER A 246 -13.36 -5.81 9.97
N GLU A 247 -14.63 -6.20 9.92
CA GLU A 247 -15.05 -7.55 9.50
C GLU A 247 -14.48 -7.88 8.12
N LYS A 248 -14.56 -6.93 7.16
CA LYS A 248 -14.00 -7.07 5.82
C LYS A 248 -12.51 -7.38 5.80
N ALA A 249 -11.71 -6.66 6.61
CA ALA A 249 -10.28 -6.93 6.71
C ALA A 249 -10.00 -8.29 7.38
N GLN A 250 -10.73 -8.61 8.45
CA GLN A 250 -10.51 -9.83 9.23
C GLN A 250 -10.99 -11.11 8.52
N SER A 251 -12.00 -11.01 7.65
CA SER A 251 -12.47 -12.13 6.82
C SER A 251 -11.65 -12.34 5.55
N ALA A 252 -10.83 -11.36 5.15
CA ALA A 252 -9.98 -11.47 3.96
C ALA A 252 -8.90 -12.55 4.15
N LYS A 253 -8.65 -13.31 3.07
CA LYS A 253 -7.62 -14.37 3.03
C LYS A 253 -6.21 -13.80 3.18
N MET A 254 -6.03 -12.55 2.76
CA MET A 254 -4.76 -11.83 2.87
C MET A 254 -5.02 -10.33 3.11
N ARG A 255 -4.08 -9.68 3.80
CA ARG A 255 -4.06 -8.23 4.03
C ARG A 255 -2.74 -7.66 3.52
N ILE A 256 -2.82 -6.69 2.61
CA ILE A 256 -1.66 -5.97 2.05
C ILE A 256 -1.76 -4.50 2.46
N LEU A 257 -0.62 -3.94 2.86
CA LEU A 257 -0.45 -2.51 3.06
C LEU A 257 0.36 -1.93 1.89
N LEU A 258 -0.13 -0.85 1.29
CA LEU A 258 0.64 -0.01 0.38
C LEU A 258 1.00 1.31 1.07
N GLY A 259 2.26 1.71 0.91
CA GLY A 259 2.78 2.99 1.34
C GLY A 259 4.07 3.29 0.59
N HIS A 260 4.66 4.47 0.80
CA HIS A 260 5.84 4.86 0.05
C HIS A 260 7.13 4.70 0.84
N LEU A 261 7.29 5.41 1.96
CA LEU A 261 8.45 5.24 2.83
C LEU A 261 8.41 3.86 3.49
N PRO A 262 9.53 3.10 3.43
CA PRO A 262 9.60 1.80 4.08
C PRO A 262 9.67 1.96 5.61
N LEU A 263 9.33 0.88 6.32
CA LEU A 263 9.55 0.83 7.77
C LEU A 263 11.04 0.76 8.09
N TYR A 264 11.86 0.09 7.28
CA TYR A 264 13.28 -0.14 7.56
C TYR A 264 14.14 0.24 6.35
N SER A 265 15.38 0.64 6.61
CA SER A 265 16.28 1.05 5.54
C SER A 265 17.03 -0.09 4.89
N VAL A 266 17.10 -0.03 3.55
CA VAL A 266 17.81 -1.02 2.72
C VAL A 266 18.88 -0.42 1.82
N ALA A 267 18.84 0.91 1.57
CA ALA A 267 19.65 1.55 0.53
C ALA A 267 20.59 2.65 1.05
N VAL A 268 21.73 2.79 0.38
CA VAL A 268 22.69 3.88 0.62
C VAL A 268 22.08 5.23 0.23
N GLY A 269 22.28 6.24 1.09
CA GLY A 269 21.70 7.57 0.93
C GLY A 269 20.21 7.64 1.25
N ARG A 270 19.62 6.55 1.75
CA ARG A 270 18.26 6.47 2.33
C ARG A 270 18.29 5.77 3.71
N ASN A 271 19.46 5.81 4.36
CA ASN A 271 19.72 5.18 5.64
C ASN A 271 19.81 6.25 6.76
N GLN A 272 18.79 7.08 6.85
CA GLN A 272 18.74 8.22 7.78
C GLN A 272 17.28 8.53 8.19
N ALA A 273 17.12 9.29 9.28
CA ALA A 273 15.80 9.75 9.73
C ALA A 273 15.13 10.59 8.63
N GLY A 274 13.80 10.47 8.50
CA GLY A 274 13.05 11.09 7.42
C GLY A 274 13.00 10.27 6.11
N ASP A 275 13.87 9.27 5.93
CA ASP A 275 13.82 8.34 4.79
C ASP A 275 13.17 6.98 5.14
N VAL A 276 12.73 6.81 6.37
CA VAL A 276 12.01 5.64 6.89
C VAL A 276 10.94 6.11 7.85
N MET A 277 9.95 5.27 8.16
CA MET A 277 8.95 5.61 9.18
C MET A 277 9.59 5.76 10.57
N ASP A 278 9.26 6.83 11.29
CA ASP A 278 9.91 7.21 12.56
C ASP A 278 9.70 6.17 13.68
N ASN A 279 8.57 5.45 13.66
CA ASN A 279 8.14 4.50 14.67
C ASN A 279 7.98 3.07 14.10
N ALA A 280 8.98 2.64 13.31
CA ALA A 280 8.99 1.39 12.57
C ALA A 280 8.55 0.15 13.38
N GLU A 281 9.11 -0.07 14.57
CA GLU A 281 8.76 -1.24 15.40
C GLU A 281 7.33 -1.19 15.92
N GLN A 282 6.85 -0.01 16.33
CA GLN A 282 5.47 0.16 16.80
C GLN A 282 4.48 -0.08 15.64
N LEU A 283 4.80 0.43 14.45
CA LEU A 283 3.99 0.20 13.24
C LEU A 283 3.99 -1.27 12.85
N ARG A 284 5.16 -1.94 12.79
CA ARG A 284 5.26 -3.37 12.50
C ARG A 284 4.42 -4.19 13.49
N ALA A 285 4.56 -3.94 14.79
CA ALA A 285 3.80 -4.66 15.81
C ALA A 285 2.28 -4.46 15.68
N MET A 286 1.82 -3.25 15.35
CA MET A 286 0.42 -2.97 15.07
C MET A 286 -0.07 -3.76 13.83
N LEU A 287 0.70 -3.74 12.75
CA LEU A 287 0.35 -4.45 11.51
C LEU A 287 0.32 -5.97 11.71
N GLU A 288 1.23 -6.53 12.51
CA GLU A 288 1.23 -7.95 12.90
C GLU A 288 0.05 -8.34 13.77
N LYS A 289 -0.35 -7.49 14.72
CA LYS A 289 -1.55 -7.68 15.55
C LYS A 289 -2.79 -7.87 14.67
N TYR A 290 -2.87 -7.14 13.57
CA TYR A 290 -3.93 -7.27 12.57
C TYR A 290 -3.59 -8.20 11.41
N LYS A 291 -2.51 -8.99 11.54
CA LYS A 291 -1.99 -10.00 10.61
C LYS A 291 -1.84 -9.51 9.16
N VAL A 292 -1.46 -8.25 8.96
CA VAL A 292 -1.04 -7.76 7.64
C VAL A 292 0.12 -8.62 7.17
N HIS A 293 0.00 -9.21 5.98
CA HIS A 293 0.97 -10.16 5.47
C HIS A 293 2.16 -9.46 4.84
N THR A 294 1.91 -8.48 3.96
CA THR A 294 2.96 -7.76 3.24
C THR A 294 2.77 -6.26 3.35
N TYR A 295 3.86 -5.55 3.65
CA TYR A 295 3.99 -4.12 3.38
C TYR A 295 4.80 -3.92 2.08
N ILE A 296 4.21 -3.23 1.10
CA ILE A 296 4.87 -2.90 -0.17
C ILE A 296 5.21 -1.41 -0.14
N SER A 297 6.48 -1.08 -0.37
CA SER A 297 7.02 0.28 -0.28
C SER A 297 8.07 0.58 -1.34
N GLY A 298 8.15 1.84 -1.78
CA GLY A 298 9.14 2.36 -2.72
C GLY A 298 10.28 3.13 -2.04
N HIS A 299 10.59 4.33 -2.53
CA HIS A 299 11.46 5.37 -1.95
C HIS A 299 12.97 5.07 -1.93
N HIS A 300 13.32 3.82 -1.61
CA HIS A 300 14.72 3.40 -1.43
C HIS A 300 15.42 3.09 -2.75
N HIS A 301 14.65 2.94 -3.83
CA HIS A 301 15.16 2.67 -5.19
C HIS A 301 16.06 1.43 -5.24
N THR A 302 15.79 0.44 -4.39
CA THR A 302 16.55 -0.80 -4.26
C THR A 302 15.59 -1.93 -3.94
N TYR A 303 15.44 -2.87 -4.88
CA TYR A 303 14.57 -4.03 -4.70
C TYR A 303 15.08 -4.93 -3.59
N TYR A 304 14.27 -5.21 -2.57
CA TYR A 304 14.60 -6.18 -1.53
C TYR A 304 13.37 -6.95 -1.04
N PRO A 305 13.30 -8.27 -1.28
CA PRO A 305 12.27 -9.12 -0.69
C PRO A 305 12.71 -9.55 0.71
N ALA A 306 12.06 -9.04 1.74
CA ALA A 306 12.49 -9.22 3.12
C ALA A 306 11.37 -9.65 4.07
N HIS A 307 11.77 -10.03 5.28
CA HIS A 307 10.88 -10.24 6.40
C HIS A 307 11.51 -9.81 7.73
N ARG A 308 10.63 -9.50 8.68
CA ARG A 308 10.94 -9.25 10.09
C ARG A 308 9.67 -9.50 10.91
N GLY A 309 9.81 -10.22 12.00
CA GLY A 309 8.73 -10.78 12.79
C GLY A 309 7.88 -11.73 11.95
N LYS A 310 6.61 -11.40 11.80
CA LYS A 310 5.62 -12.16 11.00
C LYS A 310 5.29 -11.46 9.68
N MET A 311 5.86 -10.29 9.42
CA MET A 311 5.57 -9.51 8.23
C MET A 311 6.58 -9.77 7.13
N GLN A 312 6.06 -9.80 5.91
CA GLN A 312 6.84 -9.67 4.69
C GLN A 312 6.95 -8.19 4.32
N PHE A 313 8.10 -7.80 3.81
CA PHE A 313 8.38 -6.48 3.28
C PHE A 313 8.82 -6.63 1.83
N LEU A 314 8.09 -5.99 0.93
CA LEU A 314 8.50 -5.87 -0.46
C LEU A 314 8.99 -4.44 -0.67
N HIS A 315 10.30 -4.26 -0.52
CA HIS A 315 10.96 -3.03 -0.97
C HIS A 315 11.02 -3.11 -2.48
N MET A 316 10.26 -2.24 -3.14
CA MET A 316 10.26 -2.17 -4.58
C MET A 316 11.57 -1.58 -5.09
N GLY A 317 12.03 -2.13 -6.21
CA GLY A 317 13.00 -1.43 -7.04
C GLY A 317 12.32 -0.28 -7.77
N ILE A 318 13.10 0.38 -8.62
CA ILE A 318 12.68 1.56 -9.35
C ILE A 318 12.56 1.29 -10.86
N LEU A 319 11.58 1.90 -11.53
CA LEU A 319 11.57 2.01 -13.00
C LEU A 319 12.11 3.35 -13.50
N GLY A 320 11.86 4.43 -12.76
CA GLY A 320 12.34 5.78 -13.03
C GLY A 320 13.84 5.96 -12.81
N SER A 321 14.25 7.12 -12.31
CA SER A 321 15.67 7.51 -12.23
C SER A 321 16.30 7.35 -10.85
N GLY A 322 17.59 7.01 -10.85
CA GLY A 322 18.42 6.96 -9.64
C GLY A 322 18.30 5.68 -8.81
N PRO A 323 18.51 4.48 -9.38
CA PRO A 323 18.63 3.25 -8.58
C PRO A 323 19.77 3.38 -7.57
N ARG A 324 19.59 2.81 -6.37
CA ARG A 324 20.56 2.90 -5.27
C ARG A 324 21.17 1.55 -4.92
N PRO A 325 22.42 1.52 -4.41
CA PRO A 325 23.03 0.30 -3.92
C PRO A 325 22.49 -0.05 -2.53
N PHE A 326 22.56 -1.33 -2.18
CA PHE A 326 22.26 -1.80 -0.83
C PHE A 326 23.23 -1.23 0.20
N ILE A 327 22.76 -1.08 1.44
CA ILE A 327 23.65 -0.87 2.59
C ILE A 327 24.58 -2.09 2.70
N ASP A 328 25.89 -1.84 2.70
CA ASP A 328 26.97 -2.84 2.70
C ASP A 328 26.96 -3.86 1.54
N GLY A 329 26.14 -3.64 0.51
CA GLY A 329 26.15 -4.46 -0.69
C GLY A 329 27.21 -4.01 -1.69
N THR A 330 27.70 -4.96 -2.49
CA THR A 330 28.66 -4.70 -3.57
C THR A 330 28.01 -4.79 -4.95
N GLN A 331 26.73 -5.17 -5.01
CA GLN A 331 25.99 -5.31 -6.26
C GLN A 331 25.76 -3.94 -6.89
N PRO A 332 25.86 -3.83 -8.24
CA PRO A 332 25.49 -2.60 -8.93
C PRO A 332 23.99 -2.31 -8.71
N PRO A 333 23.59 -1.03 -8.58
CA PRO A 333 22.19 -0.65 -8.56
C PRO A 333 21.47 -1.10 -9.83
N ARG A 334 20.24 -1.59 -9.67
CA ARG A 334 19.40 -2.08 -10.78
C ARG A 334 18.04 -1.41 -10.75
N LYS A 335 17.46 -1.23 -11.93
CA LYS A 335 16.04 -0.90 -12.08
C LYS A 335 15.24 -2.19 -12.14
N ALA A 336 14.10 -2.26 -11.46
CA ALA A 336 13.39 -3.52 -11.32
C ALA A 336 11.87 -3.39 -11.37
N ILE A 337 11.24 -4.45 -11.86
CA ILE A 337 9.79 -4.67 -11.84
C ILE A 337 9.49 -6.02 -11.19
N THR A 338 8.44 -6.09 -10.38
CA THR A 338 8.12 -7.30 -9.60
C THR A 338 6.77 -7.86 -9.96
N ILE A 339 6.72 -9.18 -10.15
CA ILE A 339 5.49 -9.95 -10.28
C ILE A 339 5.24 -10.64 -8.96
N VAL A 340 4.06 -10.44 -8.39
CA VAL A 340 3.62 -11.07 -7.15
C VAL A 340 2.50 -12.05 -7.47
N ASP A 341 2.75 -13.33 -7.23
CA ASP A 341 1.73 -14.37 -7.31
C ASP A 341 1.27 -14.74 -5.90
N VAL A 342 -0.04 -14.66 -5.64
CA VAL A 342 -0.69 -15.08 -4.40
C VAL A 342 -1.22 -16.51 -4.55
N LYS A 343 -0.98 -17.36 -3.56
CA LYS A 343 -1.38 -18.77 -3.55
C LYS A 343 -2.07 -19.08 -2.22
N PHE A 344 -3.40 -19.01 -2.19
CA PHE A 344 -4.17 -19.06 -0.94
C PHE A 344 -4.02 -20.37 -0.17
N ASP A 345 -3.76 -21.48 -0.88
CA ASP A 345 -3.60 -22.81 -0.28
C ASP A 345 -2.12 -23.17 -0.02
N SER A 346 -1.20 -22.23 -0.21
CA SER A 346 0.24 -22.40 0.02
C SER A 346 0.66 -21.87 1.40
N PRO A 347 1.57 -22.54 2.13
CA PRO A 347 2.17 -21.98 3.34
C PRO A 347 2.92 -20.67 3.04
N ASP A 348 3.56 -20.60 1.86
CA ASP A 348 4.10 -19.36 1.31
C ASP A 348 3.02 -18.68 0.47
N LEU A 349 2.25 -17.82 1.12
CA LEU A 349 1.09 -17.16 0.51
C LEU A 349 1.44 -16.31 -0.71
N THR A 350 2.70 -15.85 -0.83
CA THR A 350 3.17 -15.10 -1.99
C THR A 350 4.49 -15.62 -2.55
N THR A 351 4.64 -15.56 -3.88
CA THR A 351 5.92 -15.71 -4.58
C THR A 351 6.24 -14.41 -5.32
N TYR A 352 7.50 -13.97 -5.26
CA TYR A 352 7.97 -12.79 -5.98
C TYR A 352 8.91 -13.23 -7.10
N THR A 353 8.63 -12.78 -8.33
CA THR A 353 9.57 -12.89 -9.45
C THR A 353 9.88 -11.49 -9.93
N THR A 354 11.13 -11.07 -9.76
CA THR A 354 11.55 -9.70 -10.04
C THR A 354 12.56 -9.71 -11.17
N TYR A 355 12.44 -8.75 -12.07
CA TYR A 355 13.28 -8.64 -13.25
C TYR A 355 14.09 -7.37 -13.16
N ASP A 356 15.36 -7.43 -13.55
CA ASP A 356 16.08 -6.24 -13.97
C ASP A 356 15.42 -5.77 -15.28
N ILE A 357 14.80 -4.59 -15.27
CA ILE A 357 13.99 -4.14 -16.43
C ILE A 357 14.86 -3.84 -17.65
N GLN A 358 16.15 -3.54 -17.46
CA GLN A 358 17.06 -3.23 -18.55
C GLN A 358 17.45 -4.50 -19.29
N THR A 359 17.83 -5.55 -18.54
CA THR A 359 18.30 -6.83 -19.11
C THR A 359 17.20 -7.87 -19.31
N LEU A 360 16.04 -7.69 -18.65
CA LEU A 360 14.93 -8.65 -18.57
C LEU A 360 15.28 -9.98 -17.91
N GLN A 361 16.42 -10.07 -17.24
CA GLN A 361 16.80 -11.23 -16.45
C GLN A 361 16.13 -11.20 -15.09
N VAL A 362 15.77 -12.39 -14.59
CA VAL A 362 15.28 -12.56 -13.22
C VAL A 362 16.42 -12.24 -12.25
N ILE A 363 16.13 -11.42 -11.25
CA ILE A 363 17.03 -11.17 -10.13
C ILE A 363 16.87 -12.32 -9.14
N GLU A 364 17.87 -13.18 -9.06
CA GLU A 364 17.84 -14.35 -8.19
C GLU A 364 18.13 -13.95 -6.74
N ASN A 365 17.45 -14.57 -5.76
CA ASN A 365 17.65 -14.25 -4.33
C ASN A 365 19.12 -14.35 -3.90
N LYS A 366 19.88 -15.31 -4.45
CA LYS A 366 21.30 -15.51 -4.16
C LYS A 366 22.20 -14.32 -4.56
N GLU A 367 21.73 -13.44 -5.45
CA GLU A 367 22.44 -12.22 -5.82
C GLU A 367 22.29 -11.12 -4.77
N LEU A 368 21.24 -11.19 -3.96
CA LEU A 368 20.89 -10.18 -2.97
C LEU A 368 21.55 -10.48 -1.61
N PRO A 369 21.81 -9.48 -0.76
CA PRO A 369 22.28 -9.70 0.60
C PRO A 369 21.35 -10.63 1.39
N ARG A 370 21.92 -11.56 2.16
CA ARG A 370 21.14 -12.47 3.04
C ARG A 370 20.35 -11.71 4.11
N TYR A 371 20.88 -10.57 4.54
CA TYR A 371 20.26 -9.63 5.46
C TYR A 371 20.71 -8.21 5.11
N VAL A 372 19.98 -7.20 5.60
CA VAL A 372 20.40 -5.81 5.56
C VAL A 372 20.23 -5.18 6.94
N ALA A 373 21.29 -4.57 7.46
CA ALA A 373 21.30 -3.89 8.76
C ALA A 373 21.22 -2.37 8.56
N GLY A 374 19.99 -1.88 8.42
CA GLY A 374 19.66 -0.47 8.33
C GLY A 374 19.67 0.23 9.69
N MET A 375 19.72 1.56 9.71
CA MET A 375 19.83 2.37 10.93
C MET A 375 18.76 2.07 11.99
N ASN A 376 17.62 1.54 11.58
CA ASN A 376 16.45 1.32 12.43
C ASN A 376 16.02 -0.16 12.50
N GLY A 377 16.83 -1.09 11.98
CA GLY A 377 16.57 -2.51 12.14
C GLY A 377 17.30 -3.41 11.15
N LEU A 378 17.35 -4.69 11.52
CA LEU A 378 17.75 -5.79 10.65
C LEU A 378 16.55 -6.32 9.87
N LEU A 379 16.71 -6.45 8.55
CA LEU A 379 15.82 -7.22 7.70
C LEU A 379 16.52 -8.49 7.23
N LEU A 380 15.81 -9.62 7.26
CA LEU A 380 16.26 -10.86 6.65
C LEU A 380 15.68 -10.96 5.24
N ARG A 381 16.46 -11.48 4.28
CA ARG A 381 15.94 -11.79 2.95
C ARG A 381 14.85 -12.86 3.09
N ARG A 382 13.84 -12.82 2.24
CA ARG A 382 12.63 -13.67 2.33
C ARG A 382 12.89 -15.17 2.55
N ASP A 383 13.96 -15.73 1.99
CA ASP A 383 14.35 -17.14 2.07
C ASP A 383 15.39 -17.45 3.17
N VAL A 384 15.74 -16.47 4.00
CA VAL A 384 16.77 -16.59 5.04
C VAL A 384 16.13 -16.52 6.42
N GLU A 385 16.40 -17.52 7.25
CA GLU A 385 15.98 -17.56 8.65
C GLU A 385 17.08 -17.08 9.60
N TRP A 386 16.70 -16.53 10.75
CA TRP A 386 17.65 -16.05 11.77
C TRP A 386 18.68 -17.10 12.20
N SER A 387 18.23 -18.35 12.32
CA SER A 387 19.06 -19.51 12.68
C SER A 387 20.12 -19.83 11.62
N GLN A 388 19.93 -19.37 10.38
CA GLN A 388 20.86 -19.56 9.27
C GLN A 388 21.91 -18.44 9.16
N LEU A 389 21.81 -17.37 9.94
CA LEU A 389 22.88 -16.39 10.03
C LEU A 389 24.07 -16.97 10.81
N THR A 390 25.28 -16.63 10.38
CA THR A 390 26.51 -16.95 11.12
C THR A 390 26.63 -16.09 12.38
N ALA A 391 27.53 -16.47 13.29
CA ALA A 391 27.84 -15.64 14.46
C ALA A 391 28.42 -14.27 14.07
N GLU A 392 29.21 -14.21 12.99
CA GLU A 392 29.79 -12.98 12.47
C GLU A 392 28.74 -12.05 11.86
N GLU A 393 27.79 -12.60 11.09
CA GLU A 393 26.68 -11.83 10.52
C GLU A 393 25.81 -11.22 11.63
N ARG A 394 25.49 -12.00 12.68
CA ARG A 394 24.75 -11.49 13.84
C ARG A 394 25.54 -10.42 14.59
N ALA A 395 26.82 -10.67 14.87
CA ALA A 395 27.69 -9.72 15.56
C ALA A 395 27.86 -8.41 14.79
N THR A 396 27.90 -8.45 13.45
CA THR A 396 27.97 -7.25 12.60
C THR A 396 26.79 -6.32 12.84
N CYS A 397 25.58 -6.87 12.90
CA CYS A 397 24.40 -6.10 13.24
C CYS A 397 24.49 -5.59 14.70
N GLU A 398 24.73 -6.48 15.67
CA GLU A 398 24.69 -6.13 17.09
C GLU A 398 25.71 -5.05 17.45
N ASN A 399 26.91 -5.11 16.86
CA ASN A 399 27.94 -4.09 17.03
C ASN A 399 27.54 -2.74 16.44
N ARG A 400 26.72 -2.72 15.38
CA ARG A 400 26.27 -1.50 14.70
C ARG A 400 25.05 -0.86 15.36
N LEU A 401 24.04 -1.66 15.68
CA LEU A 401 22.70 -1.19 16.05
C LEU A 401 22.30 -1.55 17.49
N GLY A 402 23.08 -2.40 18.14
CA GLY A 402 22.72 -3.00 19.42
C GLY A 402 21.76 -4.19 19.28
N ALA A 403 21.80 -5.08 20.28
CA ALA A 403 21.05 -6.34 20.27
C ALA A 403 19.51 -6.18 20.19
N SER A 404 18.96 -5.02 20.57
CA SER A 404 17.51 -4.79 20.49
C SER A 404 17.00 -4.65 19.05
N LEU A 405 17.82 -4.13 18.14
CA LEU A 405 17.44 -3.92 16.73
C LEU A 405 17.85 -5.09 15.82
N CYS A 406 18.72 -5.96 16.32
CA CYS A 406 19.28 -7.11 15.62
C CYS A 406 18.59 -8.42 16.00
N LYS A 407 17.27 -8.43 15.93
CA LYS A 407 16.45 -9.62 16.11
C LYS A 407 15.53 -9.76 14.91
N ALA A 408 15.31 -11.00 14.52
CA ALA A 408 14.34 -11.34 13.48
C ALA A 408 12.92 -11.10 13.97
#